data_AF-X1PZW9-F1
#
_entry.id   AF-X1PZW9-F1
#
_cell.length_a   1.000
_cell.length_b   1.000
_cell.length_c   1.000
_cell.angle_alpha   90.00
_cell.angle_beta   90.00
_cell.angle_gamma   90.00
#
_symmetry.space_group_name_H-M   'P 1'
#
loop_
_entity.id
_entity.type
_entity.pdbx_description
1 polymer ?
#
loop_
_entity_poly.entity_id
_entity_poly.type
_entity_poly.pdbx_seq_one_letter_code
_entity_poly.pdbx_strand_id
1 'polypeptide(L)'
;MAEYFLGLDIGSVSIKLALLEGDTLTAKAYLKNQGLIPTIQEGLKQMPKVQVKGVGVTGSGKEFVSSLVGGDYVDSEVISHMVAALRKHPDARTIIDVGGEDSKLMLVNNGVLTDFQMNKTCGAGSGAMLETIASRLGYKIEDVGRIALESKEQLALPAKCGIFMQSEVVSQLNKGRPLSDILMGVARAMVTNYLMLAKGKRLLEPVIFQGAVAKNQAVARAFEEALGCPVIIPEYPEFAGAVGIALLTEEQMNGRKTNFRGEAILAPEYRIEVKQCPDPCPNECELTLLLYQGKVLAVFGSKCGRWEDASVLESSLEAHPEQISHRDVNERSAELINPAYITGSRPSPDGCPR
;
A
#
# COMPACT_ATOMS: atom_id res chain seq x y z
N MET A 1 -9.86 31.73 8.34
CA MET A 1 -9.72 30.60 9.30
C MET A 1 -8.89 29.55 8.60
N ALA A 2 -7.97 28.87 9.30
CA ALA A 2 -7.22 27.77 8.73
C ALA A 2 -8.16 26.67 8.21
N GLU A 3 -7.91 26.17 7.00
CA GLU A 3 -8.67 25.07 6.40
C GLU A 3 -7.82 23.81 6.41
N TYR A 4 -8.37 22.75 7.00
CA TYR A 4 -7.68 21.48 7.16
C TYR A 4 -8.26 20.41 6.26
N PHE A 5 -7.42 19.71 5.50
CA PHE A 5 -7.82 18.59 4.65
C PHE A 5 -7.10 17.31 5.08
N LEU A 6 -7.85 16.23 5.23
CA LEU A 6 -7.29 14.93 5.64
C LEU A 6 -7.20 14.01 4.42
N GLY A 7 -6.01 13.49 4.15
CA GLY A 7 -5.79 12.48 3.14
C GLY A 7 -5.50 11.13 3.75
N LEU A 8 -6.13 10.10 3.19
CA LEU A 8 -6.03 8.72 3.63
C LEU A 8 -5.47 7.87 2.48
N ASP A 9 -4.27 7.32 2.64
CA ASP A 9 -3.69 6.32 1.74
C ASP A 9 -3.83 4.92 2.35
N ILE A 10 -4.71 4.11 1.76
CA ILE A 10 -5.14 2.81 2.29
C ILE A 10 -4.47 1.68 1.51
N GLY A 11 -3.26 1.30 1.94
CA GLY A 11 -2.53 0.16 1.38
C GLY A 11 -2.90 -1.18 2.02
N SER A 12 -2.46 -2.28 1.39
CA SER A 12 -2.60 -3.65 1.93
C SER A 12 -1.86 -3.81 3.26
N VAL A 13 -0.62 -3.32 3.33
CA VAL A 13 0.27 -3.48 4.51
C VAL A 13 0.17 -2.32 5.50
N SER A 14 -0.07 -1.11 4.99
CA SER A 14 0.00 0.10 5.80
C SER A 14 -1.07 1.11 5.39
N ILE A 15 -1.52 1.87 6.38
CA ILE A 15 -2.47 2.96 6.24
C ILE A 15 -1.76 4.25 6.68
N LYS A 16 -1.86 5.29 5.86
CA LYS A 16 -1.25 6.60 6.14
C LYS A 16 -2.32 7.67 6.16
N LEU A 17 -2.25 8.51 7.20
CA LEU A 17 -3.06 9.70 7.36
C LEU A 17 -2.16 10.93 7.22
N ALA A 18 -2.61 11.93 6.48
CA ALA A 18 -1.93 13.21 6.33
C ALA A 18 -2.94 14.35 6.51
N LEU A 19 -2.73 15.21 7.50
CA LEU A 19 -3.55 16.39 7.75
C LEU A 19 -2.81 17.62 7.22
N LEU A 20 -3.39 18.28 6.22
CA LEU A 20 -2.81 19.44 5.57
C LEU A 20 -3.50 20.73 6.01
N GLU A 21 -2.70 21.80 6.18
CA GLU A 21 -3.14 23.19 6.19
C GLU A 21 -2.52 23.88 4.97
N GLY A 22 -3.32 24.08 3.92
CA GLY A 22 -2.82 24.36 2.58
C GLY A 22 -1.80 23.31 2.15
N ASP A 23 -0.57 23.75 1.90
CA ASP A 23 0.54 22.92 1.44
C ASP A 23 1.37 22.26 2.56
N THR A 24 1.02 22.52 3.83
CA THR A 24 1.82 22.13 5.00
C THR A 24 1.26 20.88 5.67
N LEU A 25 2.08 19.85 5.84
CA LEU A 25 1.73 18.65 6.61
C LEU A 25 1.80 18.94 8.11
N THR A 26 0.65 19.16 8.75
CA THR A 26 0.55 19.57 10.16
C THR A 26 0.46 18.39 11.12
N ALA A 27 -0.11 17.27 10.69
CA ALA A 27 -0.13 16.02 11.43
C ALA A 27 -0.13 14.82 10.48
N LYS A 28 0.39 13.68 10.95
CA LYS A 28 0.49 12.46 10.15
C LYS A 28 0.51 11.21 11.02
N ALA A 29 -0.03 10.11 10.52
CA ALA A 29 0.05 8.80 11.18
C ALA A 29 0.40 7.73 10.14
N TYR A 30 1.38 6.88 10.46
CA TYR A 30 1.74 5.71 9.66
C TYR A 30 1.46 4.47 10.50
N LEU A 31 0.54 3.63 10.04
CA LEU A 31 0.08 2.47 10.80
C LEU A 31 0.19 1.19 9.98
N LYS A 32 0.57 0.09 10.62
CA LYS A 32 0.45 -1.24 10.03
C LYS A 32 -1.03 -1.60 9.97
N ASN A 33 -1.49 -2.08 8.83
CA ASN A 33 -2.87 -2.49 8.64
C ASN A 33 -3.14 -3.78 9.44
N GLN A 34 -3.92 -3.65 10.52
CA GLN A 34 -4.39 -4.77 11.36
C GLN A 34 -5.89 -5.01 11.19
N GLY A 35 -6.46 -4.52 10.08
CA GLY A 35 -7.89 -4.42 9.83
C GLY A 35 -8.29 -2.97 9.61
N LEU A 36 -9.11 -2.70 8.59
CA LEU A 36 -9.39 -1.34 8.13
C LEU A 36 -10.02 -0.47 9.22
N ILE A 37 -11.10 -0.93 9.87
CA ILE A 37 -11.79 -0.17 10.92
C ILE A 37 -10.88 0.17 12.10
N PRO A 38 -10.27 -0.80 12.81
CA PRO A 38 -9.45 -0.50 13.99
C PRO A 38 -8.23 0.36 13.64
N THR A 39 -7.62 0.14 12.47
CA THR A 39 -6.45 0.93 12.05
C THR A 39 -6.83 2.39 11.72
N ILE A 40 -7.96 2.62 11.05
CA ILE A 40 -8.47 3.98 10.77
C ILE A 40 -8.86 4.69 12.07
N GLN A 41 -9.55 4.00 12.98
CA GLN A 41 -9.90 4.56 14.27
C GLN A 41 -8.66 4.97 15.07
N GLU A 42 -7.62 4.12 15.10
CA GLU A 42 -6.35 4.44 15.74
C GLU A 42 -5.65 5.64 15.08
N GLY A 43 -5.62 5.69 13.75
CA GLY A 43 -5.04 6.81 13.02
C GLY A 43 -5.75 8.13 13.34
N LEU A 44 -7.08 8.13 13.36
CA LEU A 44 -7.87 9.32 13.68
C LEU A 44 -7.65 9.79 15.12
N LYS A 45 -7.40 8.89 16.08
CA LYS A 45 -7.05 9.26 17.46
C LYS A 45 -5.70 9.99 17.57
N GLN A 46 -4.78 9.74 16.64
CA GLN A 46 -3.48 10.41 16.58
C GLN A 46 -3.55 11.80 15.90
N MET A 47 -4.67 12.13 15.25
CA MET A 47 -4.86 13.44 14.62
C MET A 47 -5.31 14.48 15.65
N PRO A 48 -4.88 15.76 15.51
CA PRO A 48 -5.37 16.83 16.37
C PRO A 48 -6.86 17.08 16.14
N LYS A 49 -7.56 17.55 17.18
CA LYS A 49 -8.97 17.93 17.09
C LYS A 49 -9.12 19.27 16.38
N VAL A 50 -9.19 19.23 15.05
CA VAL A 50 -9.42 20.40 14.18
C VAL A 50 -10.67 20.21 13.32
N GLN A 51 -11.22 21.31 12.82
CA GLN A 51 -12.31 21.23 11.85
C GLN A 51 -11.76 20.86 10.47
N VAL A 52 -11.92 19.60 10.08
CA VAL A 52 -11.60 19.11 8.74
C VAL A 52 -12.65 19.60 7.74
N LYS A 53 -12.20 20.18 6.62
CA LYS A 53 -13.02 20.72 5.53
C LYS A 53 -13.26 19.74 4.39
N GLY A 54 -12.48 18.67 4.33
CA GLY A 54 -12.70 17.56 3.41
C GLY A 54 -11.78 16.39 3.67
N VAL A 55 -12.23 15.19 3.28
CA VAL A 55 -11.43 13.96 3.37
C VAL A 55 -11.25 13.31 2.01
N GLY A 56 -9.99 13.11 1.63
CA GLY A 56 -9.58 12.37 0.44
C GLY A 56 -9.17 10.94 0.78
N VAL A 57 -9.53 9.97 -0.06
CA VAL A 57 -9.15 8.57 0.13
C VAL A 57 -8.54 7.98 -1.15
N THR A 58 -7.39 7.33 -1.01
CA THR A 58 -6.69 6.62 -2.08
C THR A 58 -6.16 5.26 -1.62
N GLY A 59 -5.45 4.55 -2.49
CA GLY A 59 -4.93 3.20 -2.24
C GLY A 59 -5.92 2.08 -2.58
N SER A 60 -5.60 0.85 -2.18
CA SER A 60 -6.39 -0.35 -2.50
C SER A 60 -7.69 -0.46 -1.71
N GLY A 61 -7.73 0.02 -0.47
CA GLY A 61 -8.92 -0.02 0.39
C GLY A 61 -9.80 1.23 0.32
N LYS A 62 -9.60 2.10 -0.67
CA LYS A 62 -10.19 3.44 -0.72
C LYS A 62 -11.72 3.47 -0.71
N GLU A 63 -12.38 2.57 -1.44
CA GLU A 63 -13.85 2.56 -1.54
C GLU A 63 -14.49 2.18 -0.20
N PHE A 64 -13.91 1.18 0.46
CA PHE A 64 -14.33 0.75 1.79
C PHE A 64 -14.15 1.87 2.80
N VAL A 65 -12.94 2.45 2.86
CA VAL A 65 -12.64 3.48 3.86
C VAL A 65 -13.40 4.77 3.57
N SER A 66 -13.61 5.14 2.31
CA SER A 66 -14.46 6.28 1.95
C SER A 66 -15.88 6.11 2.50
N SER A 67 -16.48 4.92 2.30
CA SER A 67 -17.79 4.59 2.87
C SER A 67 -17.81 4.60 4.39
N LEU A 68 -16.70 4.26 5.06
CA LEU A 68 -16.55 4.29 6.51
C LEU A 68 -16.44 5.71 7.07
N VAL A 69 -15.59 6.55 6.48
CA VAL A 69 -15.27 7.88 7.02
C VAL A 69 -16.19 8.98 6.51
N GLY A 70 -16.95 8.72 5.45
CA GLY A 70 -17.65 9.75 4.69
C GLY A 70 -16.67 10.55 3.83
N GLY A 71 -15.85 9.84 3.04
CA GLY A 71 -14.86 10.46 2.16
C GLY A 71 -15.53 11.36 1.12
N ASP A 72 -14.96 12.56 0.93
CA ASP A 72 -15.48 13.56 0.01
C ASP A 72 -14.91 13.42 -1.40
N TYR A 73 -13.72 12.84 -1.51
CA TYR A 73 -13.06 12.59 -2.77
C TYR A 73 -12.28 11.27 -2.74
N VAL A 74 -12.39 10.51 -3.82
CA VAL A 74 -11.73 9.21 -3.99
C VAL A 74 -11.05 9.20 -5.34
N ASP A 75 -9.75 8.90 -5.36
CA ASP A 75 -8.99 8.81 -6.61
C ASP A 75 -7.91 7.71 -6.53
N SER A 76 -7.29 7.41 -7.66
CA SER A 76 -6.19 6.49 -7.79
C SER A 76 -4.94 6.97 -7.05
N GLU A 77 -4.18 5.98 -6.58
CA GLU A 77 -2.91 6.21 -5.89
C GLU A 77 -1.87 6.82 -6.83
N VAL A 78 -1.89 6.46 -8.12
CA VAL A 78 -1.00 7.01 -9.14
C VAL A 78 -1.18 8.53 -9.27
N ILE A 79 -2.42 9.00 -9.40
CA ILE A 79 -2.69 10.44 -9.51
C ILE A 79 -2.36 11.16 -8.20
N SER A 80 -2.72 10.59 -7.06
CA SER A 80 -2.40 11.15 -5.75
C SER A 80 -0.88 11.34 -5.58
N HIS A 81 -0.10 10.29 -5.82
CA HIS A 81 1.36 10.33 -5.77
C HIS A 81 1.98 11.31 -6.76
N MET A 82 1.41 11.42 -7.97
CA MET A 82 1.85 12.40 -8.96
C MET A 82 1.62 13.83 -8.47
N VAL A 83 0.42 14.12 -7.95
CA VAL A 83 0.05 15.46 -7.48
C VAL A 83 0.95 15.91 -6.33
N ALA A 84 1.24 15.02 -5.37
CA ALA A 84 2.16 15.34 -4.27
C ALA A 84 3.55 15.73 -4.78
N ALA A 85 4.08 15.01 -5.77
CA ALA A 85 5.36 15.32 -6.38
C ALA A 85 5.32 16.66 -7.15
N LEU A 86 4.31 16.84 -8.02
CA LEU A 86 4.21 18.03 -8.88
C LEU A 86 3.88 19.31 -8.11
N ARG A 87 3.24 19.21 -6.94
CA ARG A 87 2.98 20.39 -6.10
C ARG A 87 4.27 21.06 -5.63
N LYS A 88 5.34 20.29 -5.38
CA LYS A 88 6.66 20.83 -4.98
C LYS A 88 7.66 20.89 -6.13
N HIS A 89 7.53 20.01 -7.12
CA HIS A 89 8.43 19.87 -8.27
C HIS A 89 7.62 19.85 -9.58
N PRO A 90 7.07 20.99 -10.03
CA PRO A 90 6.18 21.06 -11.19
C PRO A 90 6.86 20.68 -12.52
N ASP A 91 8.20 20.71 -12.55
CA ASP A 91 9.04 20.34 -13.68
C ASP A 91 9.45 18.86 -13.68
N ALA A 92 9.05 18.07 -12.68
CA ALA A 92 9.37 16.65 -12.60
C ALA A 92 8.96 15.90 -13.87
N ARG A 93 9.86 15.03 -14.35
CA ARG A 93 9.68 14.27 -15.60
C ARG A 93 9.53 12.77 -15.35
N THR A 94 10.11 12.28 -14.25
CA THR A 94 9.99 10.89 -13.82
C THR A 94 9.66 10.87 -12.33
N ILE A 95 8.68 10.08 -11.93
CA ILE A 95 8.37 9.83 -10.53
C ILE A 95 8.46 8.33 -10.30
N ILE A 96 9.32 7.95 -9.36
CA ILE A 96 9.56 6.60 -8.89
C ILE A 96 8.94 6.50 -7.49
N ASP A 97 7.91 5.67 -7.34
CA ASP A 97 7.30 5.35 -6.06
C ASP A 97 7.59 3.90 -5.72
N VAL A 98 8.25 3.66 -4.59
CA VAL A 98 8.58 2.31 -4.13
C VAL A 98 8.02 2.11 -2.72
N GLY A 99 6.92 1.37 -2.67
CA GLY A 99 6.24 0.97 -1.46
C GLY A 99 6.81 -0.31 -0.85
N GLY A 100 6.09 -0.84 0.14
CA GLY A 100 6.41 -2.13 0.77
C GLY A 100 6.19 -3.30 -0.17
N GLU A 101 4.99 -3.42 -0.75
CA GLU A 101 4.61 -4.56 -1.59
C GLU A 101 4.53 -4.24 -3.08
N ASP A 102 4.36 -2.98 -3.44
CA ASP A 102 4.24 -2.54 -4.82
C ASP A 102 5.25 -1.44 -5.19
N SER A 103 5.34 -1.17 -6.48
CA SER A 103 6.17 -0.09 -7.02
C SER A 103 5.53 0.50 -8.26
N LYS A 104 5.69 1.80 -8.45
CA LYS A 104 5.06 2.57 -9.53
C LYS A 104 6.08 3.48 -10.20
N LEU A 105 6.05 3.49 -11.52
CA LEU A 105 6.77 4.42 -12.37
C LEU A 105 5.76 5.33 -13.03
N MET A 106 5.96 6.64 -12.97
CA MET A 106 5.14 7.64 -13.67
C MET A 106 6.04 8.52 -14.51
N LEU A 107 5.69 8.71 -15.79
CA LEU A 107 6.36 9.62 -16.70
C LEU A 107 5.49 10.83 -16.93
N VAL A 108 6.05 12.01 -16.67
CA VAL A 108 5.32 13.27 -16.70
C VAL A 108 5.92 14.19 -17.76
N ASN A 109 5.05 14.88 -18.48
CA ASN A 109 5.43 15.94 -19.41
C ASN A 109 4.52 17.15 -19.19
N ASN A 110 5.10 18.28 -18.82
CA ASN A 110 4.38 19.53 -18.56
C ASN A 110 3.22 19.36 -17.56
N GLY A 111 3.47 18.65 -16.46
CA GLY A 111 2.47 18.38 -15.42
C GLY A 111 1.42 17.33 -15.79
N VAL A 112 1.50 16.72 -16.98
CA VAL A 112 0.55 15.69 -17.44
C VAL A 112 1.18 14.31 -17.39
N LEU A 113 0.46 13.34 -16.82
CA LEU A 113 0.84 11.93 -16.84
C LEU A 113 0.81 11.40 -18.28
N THR A 114 1.97 11.07 -18.84
CA THR A 114 2.09 10.53 -20.20
C THR A 114 2.10 9.02 -20.24
N ASP A 115 2.58 8.38 -19.17
CA ASP A 115 2.71 6.94 -19.07
C ASP A 115 2.85 6.56 -17.59
N PHE A 116 2.39 5.37 -17.21
CA PHE A 116 2.65 4.82 -15.90
C PHE A 116 2.77 3.30 -15.96
N GLN A 117 3.53 2.73 -15.04
CA GLN A 117 3.63 1.30 -14.81
C GLN A 117 3.53 1.01 -13.33
N MET A 118 2.96 -0.13 -12.99
CA MET A 118 2.81 -0.56 -11.60
C MET A 118 3.03 -2.07 -11.51
N ASN A 119 3.81 -2.48 -10.52
CA ASN A 119 4.00 -3.88 -10.17
C ASN A 119 3.44 -4.13 -8.77
N LYS A 120 2.40 -4.96 -8.68
CA LYS A 120 1.79 -5.41 -7.42
C LYS A 120 2.04 -6.89 -7.11
N THR A 121 2.63 -7.63 -8.05
CA THR A 121 2.70 -9.10 -7.98
C THR A 121 4.05 -9.58 -7.44
N CYS A 122 5.12 -8.87 -7.76
CA CYS A 122 6.48 -9.30 -7.41
C CYS A 122 7.14 -8.30 -6.45
N GLY A 123 7.45 -8.76 -5.23
CA GLY A 123 8.15 -7.95 -4.22
C GLY A 123 9.66 -7.78 -4.44
N ALA A 124 10.20 -8.29 -5.55
CA ALA A 124 11.65 -8.26 -5.79
C ALA A 124 12.19 -6.86 -6.13
N GLY A 125 11.31 -5.94 -6.52
CA GLY A 125 11.62 -4.53 -6.78
C GLY A 125 11.04 -3.56 -5.74
N SER A 126 10.53 -4.07 -4.61
CA SER A 126 9.88 -3.28 -3.55
C SER A 126 10.53 -3.49 -2.18
N GLY A 127 10.04 -2.77 -1.16
CA GLY A 127 10.55 -2.85 0.20
C GLY A 127 10.49 -4.25 0.81
N ALA A 128 9.57 -5.11 0.36
CA ALA A 128 9.41 -6.49 0.82
C ALA A 128 10.70 -7.31 0.66
N MET A 129 11.48 -7.07 -0.40
CA MET A 129 12.79 -7.72 -0.55
C MET A 129 13.73 -7.34 0.59
N LEU A 130 13.84 -6.04 0.89
CA LEU A 130 14.70 -5.53 1.95
C LEU A 130 14.24 -6.02 3.33
N GLU A 131 12.93 -5.98 3.58
CA GLU A 131 12.34 -6.45 4.84
C GLU A 131 12.66 -7.92 5.09
N THR A 132 12.47 -8.76 4.07
CA THR A 132 12.69 -10.20 4.22
C THR A 132 14.18 -10.52 4.43
N ILE A 133 15.08 -9.80 3.75
CA ILE A 133 16.52 -9.96 3.94
C ILE A 133 16.94 -9.48 5.33
N ALA A 134 16.50 -8.30 5.75
CA ALA A 134 16.79 -7.75 7.06
C ALA A 134 16.34 -8.70 8.18
N SER A 135 15.09 -9.14 8.10
CA SER A 135 14.49 -10.09 9.05
C SER A 135 15.29 -11.41 9.13
N ARG A 136 15.65 -11.98 7.97
CA ARG A 136 16.46 -13.20 7.91
C ARG A 136 17.83 -13.05 8.54
N LEU A 137 18.40 -11.85 8.50
CA LEU A 137 19.69 -11.54 9.10
C LEU A 137 19.59 -11.09 10.57
N GLY A 138 18.37 -10.95 11.11
CA GLY A 138 18.15 -10.47 12.47
C GLY A 138 18.31 -8.96 12.64
N TYR A 139 18.17 -8.19 11.55
CA TYR A 139 18.27 -6.73 11.57
C TYR A 139 16.91 -6.07 11.35
N LYS A 140 16.79 -4.85 11.87
CA LYS A 140 15.67 -3.96 11.55
C LYS A 140 15.84 -3.38 10.16
N ILE A 141 14.74 -3.20 9.42
CA ILE A 141 14.79 -2.65 8.06
C ILE A 141 15.36 -1.23 8.03
N GLU A 142 15.15 -0.46 9.09
CA GLU A 142 15.64 0.90 9.27
C GLU A 142 17.18 0.97 9.32
N ASP A 143 17.84 -0.10 9.77
CA ASP A 143 19.31 -0.17 9.84
C ASP A 143 19.95 -0.52 8.48
N VAL A 144 19.19 -1.13 7.56
CA VAL A 144 19.73 -1.67 6.30
C VAL A 144 20.44 -0.59 5.49
N GLY A 145 19.82 0.57 5.32
CA GLY A 145 20.39 1.66 4.52
C GLY A 145 21.69 2.18 5.12
N ARG A 146 21.72 2.40 6.43
CA ARG A 146 22.93 2.88 7.14
C ARG A 146 24.08 1.89 7.01
N ILE A 147 23.82 0.60 7.26
CA ILE A 147 24.85 -0.45 7.17
C ILE A 147 25.35 -0.59 5.72
N ALA A 148 24.44 -0.58 4.73
CA ALA A 148 24.81 -0.68 3.32
C ALA A 148 25.74 0.45 2.86
N LEU A 149 25.55 1.68 3.36
CA LEU A 149 26.40 2.83 3.00
C LEU A 149 27.84 2.72 3.51
N GLU A 150 28.12 1.84 4.49
CA GLU A 150 29.48 1.53 4.95
C GLU A 150 30.25 0.60 3.97
N SER A 151 29.63 0.22 2.85
CA SER A 151 30.23 -0.63 1.82
C SER A 151 31.47 0.02 1.23
N LYS A 152 32.54 -0.79 1.08
CA LYS A 152 33.82 -0.38 0.51
C LYS A 152 34.11 -1.09 -0.81
N GLU A 153 33.53 -2.27 -1.02
CA GLU A 153 33.71 -3.06 -2.22
C GLU A 153 32.38 -3.26 -2.95
N GLN A 154 32.43 -3.20 -4.28
CA GLN A 154 31.26 -3.50 -5.09
C GLN A 154 31.01 -5.00 -5.10
N LEU A 155 29.87 -5.42 -4.55
CA LEU A 155 29.37 -6.78 -4.68
C LEU A 155 28.25 -6.84 -5.71
N ALA A 156 28.49 -7.55 -6.80
CA ALA A 156 27.45 -7.83 -7.79
C ALA A 156 26.60 -9.01 -7.31
N LEU A 157 25.34 -8.71 -6.98
CA LEU A 157 24.31 -9.73 -6.71
C LEU A 157 23.37 -9.83 -7.92
N PRO A 158 22.99 -11.05 -8.33
CA PRO A 158 22.11 -11.21 -9.48
C PRO A 158 20.71 -10.68 -9.16
N ALA A 159 20.16 -9.84 -10.04
CA ALA A 159 18.78 -9.36 -9.98
C ALA A 159 17.81 -10.54 -10.24
N LYS A 160 17.41 -11.21 -9.16
CA LYS A 160 16.55 -12.40 -9.14
C LYS A 160 15.40 -12.19 -8.17
N CYS A 161 14.45 -13.14 -8.17
CA CYS A 161 13.39 -13.22 -7.17
C CYS A 161 13.95 -13.11 -5.73
N GLY A 162 13.25 -12.41 -4.85
CA GLY A 162 13.65 -12.19 -3.45
C GLY A 162 13.96 -13.47 -2.68
N ILE A 163 13.31 -14.59 -3.03
CA ILE A 163 13.58 -15.90 -2.45
C ILE A 163 15.02 -16.36 -2.76
N PHE A 164 15.45 -16.25 -4.02
CA PHE A 164 16.82 -16.62 -4.41
C PHE A 164 17.84 -15.62 -3.87
N MET A 165 17.46 -14.34 -3.74
CA MET A 165 18.32 -13.33 -3.15
C MET A 165 18.71 -13.68 -1.71
N GLN A 166 17.79 -14.23 -0.91
CA GLN A 166 18.12 -14.67 0.44
C GLN A 166 19.20 -15.76 0.48
N SER A 167 19.10 -16.75 -0.41
CA SER A 167 20.12 -17.80 -0.50
C SER A 167 21.48 -17.24 -0.93
N GLU A 168 21.49 -16.26 -1.84
CA GLU A 168 22.72 -15.59 -2.26
C GLU A 168 23.34 -14.77 -1.11
N VAL A 169 22.53 -14.02 -0.35
CA VAL A 169 22.98 -13.29 0.84
C VAL A 169 23.67 -14.23 1.83
N VAL A 170 23.07 -15.39 2.13
CA VAL A 170 23.68 -16.39 3.01
C VAL A 170 24.97 -16.96 2.43
N SER A 171 25.00 -17.23 1.12
CA SER A 171 26.21 -17.69 0.42
C SER A 171 27.36 -16.71 0.55
N GLN A 172 27.10 -15.40 0.43
CA GLN A 172 28.12 -14.36 0.56
C GLN A 172 28.59 -14.18 2.01
N LEU A 173 27.70 -14.30 2.99
CA LEU A 173 28.07 -14.32 4.40
C LEU A 173 29.01 -15.49 4.72
N ASN A 174 28.70 -16.70 4.22
CA ASN A 174 29.55 -17.87 4.42
C ASN A 174 30.94 -17.74 3.75
N LYS A 175 31.07 -16.89 2.73
CA LYS A 175 32.34 -16.53 2.10
C LYS A 175 33.11 -15.44 2.88
N GLY A 176 32.57 -14.98 4.02
CA GLY A 176 33.18 -13.95 4.85
C GLY A 176 33.06 -12.54 4.29
N ARG A 177 32.12 -12.28 3.36
CA ARG A 177 31.91 -10.92 2.83
C ARG A 177 31.34 -9.99 3.91
N PRO A 178 31.80 -8.72 3.99
CA PRO A 178 31.24 -7.75 4.90
C PRO A 178 29.73 -7.55 4.67
N LEU A 179 28.97 -7.43 5.76
CA LEU A 179 27.53 -7.23 5.68
C LEU A 179 27.16 -5.96 4.89
N SER A 180 27.94 -4.89 5.04
CA SER A 180 27.73 -3.63 4.34
C SER A 180 27.78 -3.80 2.81
N ASP A 181 28.79 -4.52 2.30
CA ASP A 181 28.92 -4.82 0.87
C ASP A 181 27.77 -5.69 0.36
N ILE A 182 27.32 -6.66 1.17
CA ILE A 182 26.17 -7.50 0.84
C ILE A 182 24.89 -6.67 0.74
N LEU A 183 24.59 -5.84 1.74
CA LEU A 183 23.37 -5.03 1.75
C LEU A 183 23.37 -3.96 0.64
N MET A 184 24.52 -3.39 0.30
CA MET A 184 24.63 -2.50 -0.87
C MET A 184 24.40 -3.26 -2.19
N GLY A 185 24.90 -4.49 -2.30
CA GLY A 185 24.60 -5.38 -3.42
C GLY A 185 23.10 -5.70 -3.54
N VAL A 186 22.42 -5.89 -2.40
CA VAL A 186 20.96 -6.10 -2.35
C VAL A 186 20.21 -4.86 -2.82
N ALA A 187 20.59 -3.66 -2.36
CA ALA A 187 19.98 -2.41 -2.79
C ALA A 187 20.09 -2.21 -4.32
N ARG A 188 21.27 -2.47 -4.90
CA ARG A 188 21.48 -2.42 -6.35
C ARG A 188 20.66 -3.46 -7.11
N ALA A 189 20.58 -4.69 -6.60
CA ALA A 189 19.78 -5.74 -7.22
C ALA A 189 18.27 -5.41 -7.18
N MET A 190 17.79 -4.82 -6.09
CA MET A 190 16.42 -4.33 -5.97
C MET A 190 16.12 -3.23 -6.99
N VAL A 191 16.99 -2.23 -7.13
CA VAL A 191 16.85 -1.16 -8.14
C VAL A 191 16.85 -1.75 -9.55
N THR A 192 17.72 -2.71 -9.83
CA THR A 192 17.76 -3.40 -11.12
C THR A 192 16.42 -4.09 -11.42
N ASN A 193 15.83 -4.78 -10.42
CA ASN A 193 14.51 -5.39 -10.55
C ASN A 193 13.41 -4.34 -10.77
N TYR A 194 13.45 -3.21 -10.04
CA TYR A 194 12.50 -2.11 -10.23
C TYR A 194 12.56 -1.57 -11.67
N LEU A 195 13.76 -1.33 -12.21
CA LEU A 195 13.96 -0.74 -13.54
C LEU A 195 13.44 -1.62 -14.68
N MET A 196 13.06 -2.88 -14.41
CA MET A 196 12.29 -3.68 -15.36
C MET A 196 10.93 -3.04 -15.70
N LEU A 197 10.34 -2.24 -14.81
CA LEU A 197 9.15 -1.43 -15.09
C LEU A 197 9.40 -0.36 -16.15
N ALA A 198 10.64 0.15 -16.22
CA ALA A 198 11.06 1.18 -17.17
C ALA A 198 11.53 0.60 -18.51
N LYS A 199 11.44 -0.72 -18.73
CA LYS A 199 11.93 -1.36 -19.95
C LYS A 199 11.27 -0.75 -21.20
N GLY A 200 12.10 -0.25 -22.11
CA GLY A 200 11.65 0.39 -23.36
C GLY A 200 11.16 1.83 -23.18
N LYS A 201 11.27 2.41 -21.99
CA LYS A 201 10.86 3.79 -21.69
C LYS A 201 12.08 4.67 -21.44
N ARG A 202 11.97 5.95 -21.76
CA ARG A 202 13.00 6.94 -21.48
C ARG A 202 12.69 7.60 -20.14
N LEU A 203 13.56 7.39 -19.15
CA LEU A 203 13.52 8.11 -17.89
C LEU A 203 14.22 9.46 -18.08
N LEU A 204 13.58 10.53 -17.64
CA LEU A 204 14.04 11.91 -17.81
C LEU A 204 14.12 12.60 -16.46
N GLU A 205 15.10 13.49 -16.32
CA GLU A 205 15.25 14.38 -15.17
C GLU A 205 14.30 15.59 -15.26
N PRO A 206 13.87 16.17 -14.13
CA PRO A 206 14.16 15.74 -12.76
C PRO A 206 13.42 14.45 -12.37
N VAL A 207 14.10 13.60 -11.59
CA VAL A 207 13.56 12.33 -11.09
C VAL A 207 13.17 12.50 -9.62
N ILE A 208 11.91 12.26 -9.29
CA ILE A 208 11.43 12.23 -7.91
C ILE A 208 11.41 10.78 -7.42
N PHE A 209 12.03 10.50 -6.28
CA PHE A 209 11.98 9.20 -5.62
C PHE A 209 11.19 9.30 -4.31
N GLN A 210 10.05 8.62 -4.25
CA GLN A 210 9.13 8.63 -3.13
C GLN A 210 8.68 7.21 -2.74
N GLY A 211 7.77 7.12 -1.78
CA GLY A 211 7.37 5.87 -1.14
C GLY A 211 8.23 5.55 0.08
N ALA A 212 7.83 4.53 0.85
CA ALA A 212 8.48 4.19 2.13
C ALA A 212 9.97 3.81 1.96
N VAL A 213 10.32 3.21 0.82
CA VAL A 213 11.70 2.79 0.54
C VAL A 213 12.63 3.98 0.26
N ALA A 214 12.11 5.14 -0.13
CA ALA A 214 12.94 6.33 -0.36
C ALA A 214 13.66 6.82 0.91
N LYS A 215 13.22 6.38 2.10
CA LYS A 215 13.96 6.61 3.36
C LYS A 215 15.27 5.82 3.44
N ASN A 216 15.42 4.76 2.65
CA ASN A 216 16.64 3.97 2.57
C ASN A 216 17.64 4.63 1.61
N GLN A 217 18.60 5.36 2.19
CA GLN A 217 19.61 6.11 1.44
C GLN A 217 20.53 5.24 0.57
N ALA A 218 20.69 3.95 0.88
CA ALA A 218 21.43 3.03 0.02
C ALA A 218 20.66 2.70 -1.27
N VAL A 219 19.32 2.64 -1.20
CA VAL A 219 18.46 2.48 -2.38
C VAL A 219 18.45 3.76 -3.22
N ALA A 220 18.41 4.93 -2.58
CA ALA A 220 18.54 6.22 -3.28
C ALA A 220 19.85 6.28 -4.07
N ARG A 221 20.99 6.01 -3.40
CA ARG A 221 22.30 5.90 -4.05
C ARG A 221 22.30 4.89 -5.19
N ALA A 222 21.67 3.72 -5.02
CA ALA A 222 21.59 2.71 -6.06
C ALA A 222 20.75 3.18 -7.27
N PHE A 223 19.69 3.98 -7.07
CA PHE A 223 18.97 4.63 -8.15
C PHE A 223 19.84 5.65 -8.87
N GLU A 224 20.56 6.50 -8.15
CA GLU A 224 21.45 7.49 -8.77
C GLU A 224 22.56 6.83 -9.59
N GLU A 225 23.18 5.77 -9.06
CA GLU A 225 24.17 4.95 -9.77
C GLU A 225 23.60 4.34 -11.05
N ALA A 226 22.35 3.84 -11.01
CA ALA A 226 21.72 3.19 -12.16
C ALA A 226 21.19 4.17 -13.22
N LEU A 227 20.73 5.36 -12.79
CA LEU A 227 20.17 6.39 -13.66
C LEU A 227 21.23 7.36 -14.20
N GLY A 228 22.38 7.46 -13.55
CA GLY A 228 23.44 8.41 -13.91
C GLY A 228 23.09 9.86 -13.59
N CYS A 229 22.08 10.10 -12.75
CA CYS A 229 21.59 11.42 -12.35
C CYS A 229 21.11 11.39 -10.89
N PRO A 230 21.07 12.55 -10.19
CA PRO A 230 20.55 12.61 -8.83
C PRO A 230 19.04 12.33 -8.79
N VAL A 231 18.58 11.79 -7.66
CA VAL A 231 17.15 11.64 -7.37
C VAL A 231 16.72 12.62 -6.28
N ILE A 232 15.56 13.24 -6.46
CA ILE A 232 14.99 14.17 -5.49
C ILE A 232 14.07 13.37 -4.56
N ILE A 233 14.35 13.41 -3.27
CA ILE A 233 13.53 12.75 -2.26
C ILE A 233 12.76 13.83 -1.48
N PRO A 234 11.41 13.83 -1.52
CA PRO A 234 10.59 14.74 -0.71
C PRO A 234 10.84 14.56 0.80
N GLU A 235 10.45 15.55 1.61
CA GLU A 235 10.62 15.51 3.07
C GLU A 235 9.88 14.33 3.74
N TYR A 236 8.70 13.99 3.23
CA TYR A 236 7.84 12.91 3.74
C TYR A 236 7.46 11.93 2.63
N PRO A 237 8.44 11.19 2.07
CA PRO A 237 8.23 10.43 0.86
C PRO A 237 7.22 9.28 1.04
N GLU A 238 7.07 8.74 2.25
CA GLU A 238 6.12 7.67 2.57
C GLU A 238 4.66 8.16 2.70
N PHE A 239 4.45 9.47 2.74
CA PHE A 239 3.13 10.11 2.84
C PHE A 239 2.64 10.70 1.52
N ALA A 240 3.39 10.54 0.42
CA ALA A 240 3.07 11.15 -0.86
C ALA A 240 1.62 10.88 -1.32
N GLY A 241 1.13 9.64 -1.25
CA GLY A 241 -0.25 9.31 -1.60
C GLY A 241 -1.28 10.04 -0.73
N ALA A 242 -1.09 10.05 0.59
CA ALA A 242 -1.98 10.71 1.53
C ALA A 242 -1.95 12.24 1.37
N VAL A 243 -0.77 12.83 1.17
CA VAL A 243 -0.62 14.28 0.89
C VAL A 243 -1.31 14.64 -0.42
N GLY A 244 -1.05 13.88 -1.48
CA GLY A 244 -1.59 14.13 -2.81
C GLY A 244 -3.11 14.09 -2.86
N ILE A 245 -3.73 13.09 -2.21
CA ILE A 245 -5.18 13.01 -2.16
C ILE A 245 -5.79 14.12 -1.29
N ALA A 246 -5.11 14.58 -0.24
CA ALA A 246 -5.56 15.74 0.55
C ALA A 246 -5.56 17.03 -0.29
N LEU A 247 -4.50 17.26 -1.07
CA LEU A 247 -4.39 18.41 -1.99
C LEU A 247 -5.48 18.38 -3.06
N LEU A 248 -5.74 17.21 -3.65
CA LEU A 248 -6.84 17.06 -4.61
C LEU A 248 -8.20 17.32 -3.96
N THR A 249 -8.42 16.82 -2.75
CA THR A 249 -9.68 17.07 -2.02
C THR A 249 -9.92 18.55 -1.78
N GLU A 250 -8.89 19.32 -1.44
CA GLU A 250 -9.00 20.78 -1.32
C GLU A 250 -9.54 21.42 -2.60
N GLU A 251 -8.93 21.09 -3.74
CA GLU A 251 -9.35 21.57 -5.07
C GLU A 251 -10.76 21.11 -5.45
N GLN A 252 -11.16 19.90 -5.04
CA GLN A 252 -12.50 19.38 -5.33
C GLN A 252 -13.57 19.98 -4.43
N MET A 253 -13.27 20.21 -3.15
CA MET A 253 -14.27 20.65 -2.19
C MET A 253 -14.82 22.02 -2.55
N ASN A 254 -14.01 22.98 -3.00
CA ASN A 254 -14.48 24.29 -3.49
C ASN A 254 -15.54 24.94 -2.57
N GLY A 255 -15.35 24.84 -1.25
CA GLY A 255 -16.28 25.39 -0.24
C GLY A 255 -17.54 24.55 0.05
N ARG A 256 -17.68 23.36 -0.54
CA ARG A 256 -18.75 22.40 -0.18
C ARG A 256 -18.62 21.96 1.28
N LYS A 257 -19.74 21.57 1.87
CA LYS A 257 -19.76 20.97 3.20
C LYS A 257 -19.28 19.52 3.12
N THR A 258 -18.33 19.15 3.97
CA THR A 258 -17.81 17.78 4.06
C THR A 258 -18.85 16.79 4.59
N ASN A 259 -18.78 15.56 4.08
CA ASN A 259 -19.50 14.38 4.58
C ASN A 259 -18.73 13.64 5.68
N PHE A 260 -17.54 14.14 6.05
CA PHE A 260 -16.68 13.51 7.03
C PHE A 260 -17.40 13.32 8.37
N ARG A 261 -17.39 12.09 8.85
CA ARG A 261 -18.12 11.68 10.06
C ARG A 261 -17.37 12.01 11.36
N GLY A 262 -16.10 12.39 11.27
CA GLY A 262 -15.32 12.81 12.44
C GLY A 262 -15.25 11.76 13.54
N GLU A 263 -15.44 12.18 14.80
CA GLU A 263 -15.36 11.28 15.96
C GLU A 263 -16.44 10.20 15.97
N ALA A 264 -17.53 10.32 15.20
CA ALA A 264 -18.54 9.27 15.11
C ALA A 264 -17.95 7.94 14.60
N ILE A 265 -16.87 7.98 13.82
CA ILE A 265 -16.16 6.80 13.31
C ILE A 265 -15.52 5.99 14.45
N LEU A 266 -15.20 6.63 15.58
CA LEU A 266 -14.59 5.98 16.75
C LEU A 266 -15.58 5.12 17.56
N ALA A 267 -16.86 5.17 17.21
CA ALA A 267 -17.91 4.44 17.90
C ALA A 267 -17.80 2.92 17.59
N PRO A 268 -18.05 2.04 18.58
CA PRO A 268 -17.86 0.58 18.44
C PRO A 268 -18.88 -0.11 17.54
N GLU A 269 -19.89 0.59 17.04
CA GLU A 269 -21.04 0.03 16.30
C GLU A 269 -20.73 -0.26 14.83
N TYR A 270 -19.53 0.07 14.34
CA TYR A 270 -19.08 -0.33 13.00
C TYR A 270 -18.59 -1.77 13.01
N ARG A 271 -19.18 -2.60 12.13
CA ARG A 271 -18.78 -4.00 11.96
C ARG A 271 -18.70 -4.40 10.50
N ILE A 272 -17.91 -5.44 10.25
CA ILE A 272 -17.79 -6.08 8.93
C ILE A 272 -18.46 -7.44 9.02
N GLU A 273 -19.37 -7.70 8.09
CA GLU A 273 -19.89 -9.05 7.86
C GLU A 273 -19.47 -9.50 6.47
N VAL A 274 -19.18 -10.79 6.31
CA VAL A 274 -18.89 -11.40 5.02
C VAL A 274 -19.98 -12.39 4.71
N LYS A 275 -20.60 -12.28 3.53
CA LYS A 275 -21.68 -13.15 3.06
C LYS A 275 -21.38 -13.64 1.66
N GLN A 276 -21.83 -14.84 1.32
CA GLN A 276 -21.86 -15.25 -0.09
C GLN A 276 -23.00 -14.53 -0.81
N CYS A 277 -22.74 -14.19 -2.07
CA CYS A 277 -23.76 -13.61 -2.93
C CYS A 277 -24.95 -14.58 -3.07
N PRO A 278 -26.20 -14.09 -2.96
CA PRO A 278 -27.39 -14.93 -3.12
C PRO A 278 -27.38 -15.75 -4.41
N ASP A 279 -27.78 -17.01 -4.30
CA ASP A 279 -27.81 -17.96 -5.42
C ASP A 279 -29.02 -17.76 -6.34
N PRO A 280 -28.87 -18.01 -7.66
CA PRO A 280 -27.65 -18.46 -8.32
C PRO A 280 -26.69 -17.30 -8.67
N CYS A 281 -25.46 -17.35 -8.16
CA CYS A 281 -24.40 -16.41 -8.52
C CYS A 281 -23.31 -17.07 -9.40
N PRO A 282 -23.24 -16.79 -10.71
CA PRO A 282 -22.24 -17.40 -11.60
C PRO A 282 -20.80 -16.95 -11.30
N ASN A 283 -20.62 -15.92 -10.47
CA ASN A 283 -19.35 -15.32 -10.13
C ASN A 283 -18.77 -15.80 -8.80
N GLU A 284 -19.57 -16.58 -8.03
CA GLU A 284 -19.26 -17.03 -6.67
C GLU A 284 -18.74 -15.89 -5.80
N CYS A 285 -19.39 -14.73 -5.87
CA CYS A 285 -18.91 -13.53 -5.18
C CYS A 285 -19.00 -13.70 -3.66
N GLU A 286 -17.92 -13.34 -2.98
CA GLU A 286 -17.91 -13.05 -1.56
C GLU A 286 -18.19 -11.55 -1.36
N LEU A 287 -19.29 -11.23 -0.68
CA LEU A 287 -19.71 -9.88 -0.39
C LEU A 287 -19.25 -9.46 1.00
N THR A 288 -18.55 -8.34 1.09
CA THR A 288 -18.18 -7.70 2.35
C THR A 288 -19.15 -6.57 2.64
N LEU A 289 -19.90 -6.66 3.73
CA LEU A 289 -20.83 -5.63 4.20
C LEU A 289 -20.18 -4.79 5.29
N LEU A 290 -20.23 -3.47 5.13
CA LEU A 290 -19.96 -2.51 6.19
C LEU A 290 -21.28 -2.15 6.85
N LEU A 291 -21.40 -2.43 8.15
CA LEU A 291 -22.60 -2.11 8.92
C LEU A 291 -22.33 -1.04 9.98
N TYR A 292 -23.34 -0.22 10.26
CA TYR A 292 -23.38 0.71 11.37
C TYR A 292 -24.73 0.61 12.07
N GLN A 293 -24.71 0.35 13.38
CA GLN A 293 -25.92 0.14 14.18
C GLN A 293 -26.86 -0.93 13.58
N GLY A 294 -26.27 -1.97 12.98
CA GLY A 294 -27.01 -3.08 12.35
C GLY A 294 -27.55 -2.80 10.95
N LYS A 295 -27.42 -1.57 10.42
CA LYS A 295 -27.82 -1.22 9.05
C LYS A 295 -26.67 -1.34 8.08
N VAL A 296 -26.95 -1.77 6.85
CA VAL A 296 -25.92 -1.88 5.81
C VAL A 296 -25.59 -0.49 5.26
N LEU A 297 -24.36 -0.03 5.49
CA LEU A 297 -23.87 1.24 4.93
C LEU A 297 -23.32 1.08 3.51
N ALA A 298 -22.61 -0.02 3.25
CA ALA A 298 -21.97 -0.28 1.97
C ALA A 298 -21.70 -1.76 1.77
N VAL A 299 -21.60 -2.18 0.51
CA VAL A 299 -21.34 -3.56 0.10
C VAL A 299 -20.20 -3.58 -0.92
N PHE A 300 -19.25 -4.49 -0.75
CA PHE A 300 -18.08 -4.66 -1.61
C PHE A 300 -17.98 -6.11 -2.10
N GLY A 301 -17.28 -6.33 -3.21
CA GLY A 301 -16.99 -7.68 -3.73
C GLY A 301 -17.97 -8.20 -4.79
N SER A 302 -18.98 -7.41 -5.19
CA SER A 302 -19.88 -7.78 -6.29
C SER A 302 -19.20 -7.60 -7.66
N LYS A 303 -18.92 -8.69 -8.36
CA LYS A 303 -18.35 -8.65 -9.73
C LYS A 303 -19.36 -8.23 -10.81
N CYS A 304 -20.66 -8.37 -10.53
CA CYS A 304 -21.73 -8.10 -11.50
C CYS A 304 -22.46 -6.77 -11.26
N GLY A 305 -22.05 -5.97 -10.28
CA GLY A 305 -22.69 -4.70 -9.93
C GLY A 305 -24.04 -4.80 -9.21
N ARG A 306 -24.70 -5.96 -9.20
CA ARG A 306 -26.06 -6.16 -8.62
C ARG A 306 -26.24 -5.71 -7.16
N TRP A 307 -25.16 -5.60 -6.39
CA TRP A 307 -25.18 -5.33 -4.95
C TRP A 307 -24.42 -4.07 -4.57
N GLU A 308 -24.06 -3.22 -5.54
CA GLU A 308 -23.35 -1.97 -5.25
C GLU A 308 -24.23 -0.99 -4.46
N ASP A 309 -25.55 -1.07 -4.63
CA ASP A 309 -26.52 -0.35 -3.80
C ASP A 309 -26.86 -1.18 -2.54
N ALA A 310 -26.45 -0.66 -1.38
CA ALA A 310 -26.68 -1.27 -0.08
C ALA A 310 -28.17 -1.51 0.22
N SER A 311 -29.07 -0.65 -0.29
CA SER A 311 -30.52 -0.76 -0.06
C SER A 311 -31.14 -1.98 -0.76
N VAL A 312 -30.58 -2.38 -1.90
CA VAL A 312 -31.02 -3.54 -2.67
C VAL A 312 -30.69 -4.83 -1.92
N LEU A 313 -29.50 -4.90 -1.30
CA LEU A 313 -29.12 -6.06 -0.50
C LEU A 313 -29.93 -6.13 0.81
N GLU A 314 -30.14 -5.01 1.50
CA GLU A 314 -30.91 -4.97 2.75
C GLU A 314 -32.35 -5.48 2.52
N SER A 315 -33.01 -4.99 1.47
CA SER A 315 -34.35 -5.46 1.06
C SER A 315 -34.37 -6.96 0.71
N SER A 316 -33.31 -7.46 0.07
CA SER A 316 -33.19 -8.88 -0.28
C SER A 316 -32.94 -9.76 0.94
N LEU A 317 -32.15 -9.28 1.90
CA LEU A 317 -31.86 -9.97 3.17
C LEU A 317 -33.10 -10.04 4.06
N GLU A 318 -33.91 -8.97 4.09
CA GLU A 318 -35.20 -8.96 4.79
C GLU A 318 -36.21 -9.93 4.17
N ALA A 319 -36.23 -10.04 2.84
CA ALA A 319 -37.18 -10.88 2.12
C ALA A 319 -36.82 -12.39 2.14
N HIS A 320 -35.53 -12.76 2.26
CA HIS A 320 -35.05 -14.14 2.16
C HIS A 320 -33.94 -14.46 3.20
N PRO A 321 -34.27 -14.49 4.50
CA PRO A 321 -33.29 -14.70 5.58
C PRO A 321 -32.60 -16.09 5.53
N GLU A 322 -33.26 -17.07 4.92
CA GLU A 322 -32.84 -18.48 4.83
C GLU A 322 -31.63 -18.72 3.90
N GLN A 323 -31.28 -17.76 3.03
CA GLN A 323 -30.20 -17.91 2.02
C GLN A 323 -28.80 -17.60 2.56
N ILE A 324 -28.67 -17.44 3.89
CA ILE A 324 -27.45 -16.93 4.52
C ILE A 324 -26.80 -18.06 5.32
N SER A 325 -25.65 -18.56 4.85
CA SER A 325 -24.72 -19.24 5.75
C SER A 325 -23.88 -18.19 6.48
N HIS A 326 -24.01 -18.13 7.81
CA HIS A 326 -23.16 -17.30 8.64
C HIS A 326 -21.76 -17.94 8.72
N ARG A 327 -20.72 -17.16 8.41
CA ARG A 327 -19.35 -17.48 8.82
C ARG A 327 -18.83 -16.34 9.67
N ASP A 328 -18.85 -16.55 11.00
CA ASP A 328 -18.23 -15.62 11.92
C ASP A 328 -16.71 -15.61 11.71
N VAL A 329 -16.18 -14.47 11.28
CA VAL A 329 -14.74 -14.29 11.00
C VAL A 329 -13.91 -14.33 12.30
N ASN A 330 -14.55 -14.19 13.47
CA ASN A 330 -13.87 -14.17 14.77
C ASN A 330 -13.34 -15.54 15.25
N GLU A 331 -13.78 -16.65 14.68
CA GLU A 331 -13.36 -17.98 15.18
C GLU A 331 -12.08 -18.53 14.53
N ARG A 332 -11.64 -18.00 13.38
CA ARG A 332 -10.44 -18.54 12.67
C ARG A 332 -9.13 -17.80 12.92
N SER A 333 -9.14 -16.70 13.66
CA SER A 333 -7.92 -15.99 14.04
C SER A 333 -7.04 -16.78 15.03
N ALA A 334 -7.56 -17.87 15.62
CA ALA A 334 -6.86 -18.70 16.59
C ALA A 334 -6.27 -20.01 16.04
N GLU A 335 -6.68 -20.49 14.85
CA GLU A 335 -6.28 -21.83 14.35
C GLU A 335 -5.29 -21.83 13.17
N LEU A 336 -4.86 -20.66 12.69
CA LEU A 336 -3.84 -20.57 11.62
C LEU A 336 -2.39 -20.46 12.12
N ILE A 337 -2.14 -20.80 13.39
CA ILE A 337 -0.79 -21.06 13.91
C ILE A 337 -0.72 -22.54 14.33
N ASN A 338 -0.74 -23.45 13.36
CA ASN A 338 -0.35 -24.84 13.59
C ASN A 338 0.84 -25.21 12.69
N PRO A 339 2.06 -25.43 13.24
CA PRO A 339 3.27 -25.72 12.46
C PRO A 339 3.28 -27.08 11.74
N ALA A 340 2.23 -27.88 11.84
CA ALA A 340 2.27 -29.30 11.45
C ALA A 340 2.14 -29.59 9.93
N TYR A 341 2.01 -28.58 9.06
CA TYR A 341 1.92 -28.80 7.60
C TYR A 341 3.27 -28.72 6.86
N ILE A 342 4.40 -28.73 7.58
CA ILE A 342 5.76 -28.81 7.01
C ILE A 342 6.34 -30.23 7.21
N THR A 343 5.65 -31.28 6.77
CA THR A 343 6.31 -32.55 6.40
C THR A 343 5.49 -33.22 5.31
N GLY A 344 5.85 -32.95 4.06
CA GLY A 344 5.29 -33.65 2.91
C GLY A 344 5.80 -35.09 2.83
N SER A 345 5.01 -36.04 3.30
CA SER A 345 5.10 -37.45 2.92
C SER A 345 3.69 -37.94 2.58
N ARG A 346 3.36 -37.94 1.28
CA ARG A 346 2.23 -38.73 0.78
C ARG A 346 2.73 -40.11 0.39
N PRO A 347 2.09 -41.20 0.82
CA PRO A 347 2.40 -42.54 0.34
C PRO A 347 1.89 -42.70 -1.11
N SER A 348 2.71 -43.33 -1.95
CA SER A 348 2.36 -43.73 -3.31
C SER A 348 1.36 -44.89 -3.30
N PRO A 349 0.30 -44.87 -4.13
CA PRO A 349 -0.46 -46.07 -4.43
C PRO A 349 0.25 -46.85 -5.56
N ASP A 350 0.61 -48.10 -5.27
CA ASP A 350 1.16 -49.08 -6.20
C ASP A 350 0.25 -49.34 -7.42
N GLY A 351 0.86 -49.68 -8.57
CA GLY A 351 0.17 -50.43 -9.63
C GLY A 351 0.65 -50.33 -11.09
N CYS A 352 1.91 -50.75 -11.40
CA CYS A 352 2.42 -51.54 -12.56
C CYS A 352 1.90 -51.40 -14.03
N PRO A 353 2.59 -51.91 -15.10
CA PRO A 353 3.99 -52.36 -15.24
C PRO A 353 4.72 -51.91 -16.57
N ARG A 354 6.04 -52.13 -16.55
CA ARG A 354 7.08 -52.14 -17.62
C ARG A 354 7.75 -50.82 -18.00
#